data_AF-A0A9X3HV75-F1
#
_entry.id   AF-A0A9X3HV75-F1
#
_cell.length_a   1.000
_cell.length_b   1.000
_cell.length_c   1.000
_cell.angle_alpha   90.00
_cell.angle_beta   90.00
_cell.angle_gamma   90.00
#
_symmetry.space_group_name_H-M   'P 1'
#
loop_
_entity.id
_entity.type
_entity.pdbx_description
1 polymer ?
#
loop_
_entity_poly.entity_id
_entity_poly.type
_entity_poly.pdbx_seq_one_letter_code
_entity_poly.pdbx_strand_id
1 'polypeptide(L)'
;MSKLTSDVAQNLELFIRETKATELVWGLRNEEGWLACDSTEFENSEVMPFWSSEEEAKLHNVEEWADFEVLHIPLDIFVEDWLLTLAEDGVLIGANWNTQLDGKELEPSDLAKLYLK
;
A
#
# COMPACT_ATOMS: atom_id res chain seq x y z
N MET A 1 4.81 18.67 1.44
CA MET A 1 5.60 17.94 2.46
C MET A 1 4.87 16.65 2.70
N SER A 2 5.56 15.51 2.63
CA SER A 2 4.93 14.21 2.90
C SER A 2 4.37 14.21 4.33
N LYS A 3 3.17 13.64 4.51
CA LYS A 3 2.59 13.42 5.85
C LYS A 3 3.22 12.23 6.57
N LEU A 4 3.93 11.39 5.82
CA LEU A 4 4.51 10.16 6.31
C LEU A 4 5.79 10.44 7.08
N THR A 5 5.94 9.73 8.19
CA THR A 5 7.09 9.88 9.09
C THR A 5 7.90 8.58 9.10
N SER A 6 9.01 8.55 9.84
CA SER A 6 9.74 7.30 10.10
C SER A 6 9.00 6.34 11.05
N ASP A 7 7.82 6.72 11.56
CA ASP A 7 6.99 5.87 12.40
C ASP A 7 5.94 5.13 11.54
N VAL A 8 6.25 3.88 11.20
CA VAL A 8 5.39 3.04 10.36
C VAL A 8 4.02 2.75 11.00
N ALA A 9 3.92 2.73 12.34
CA ALA A 9 2.66 2.50 13.01
C ALA A 9 1.72 3.71 12.88
N GLN A 10 2.27 4.92 13.00
CA GLN A 10 1.51 6.15 12.72
C GLN A 10 1.11 6.26 11.25
N ASN A 11 2.00 5.88 10.32
CA ASN A 11 1.70 5.90 8.90
C ASN A 11 0.57 4.93 8.53
N LEU A 12 0.54 3.74 9.16
CA LEU A 12 -0.55 2.76 9.02
C LEU A 12 -1.89 3.31 9.55
N GLU A 13 -1.89 3.94 10.71
CA GLU A 13 -3.11 4.54 11.26
C GLU A 13 -3.64 5.66 10.34
N LEU A 14 -2.71 6.49 9.83
CA LEU A 14 -2.99 7.48 8.79
C LEU A 14 -3.58 6.84 7.54
N PHE A 15 -3.01 5.72 7.08
CA PHE A 15 -3.47 5.00 5.90
C PHE A 15 -4.94 4.64 6.04
N ILE A 16 -5.29 3.91 7.10
CA ILE A 16 -6.66 3.45 7.36
C ILE A 16 -7.62 4.63 7.52
N ARG A 17 -7.19 5.68 8.23
CA ARG A 17 -8.03 6.86 8.46
C ARG A 17 -8.32 7.61 7.16
N GLU A 18 -7.31 7.81 6.33
CA GLU A 18 -7.44 8.55 5.07
C GLU A 18 -8.17 7.72 4.02
N THR A 19 -7.84 6.45 3.84
CA THR A 19 -8.57 5.55 2.90
C THR A 19 -10.03 5.37 3.31
N LYS A 20 -10.35 5.28 4.62
CA LYS A 20 -11.76 5.27 5.08
C LYS A 20 -12.49 6.59 4.77
N ALA A 21 -11.78 7.72 4.76
CA ALA A 21 -12.36 9.02 4.50
C ALA A 21 -12.52 9.32 3.00
N THR A 22 -11.58 8.86 2.18
CA THR A 22 -11.59 9.02 0.72
C THR A 22 -12.31 7.89 0.00
N GLU A 23 -12.45 6.73 0.66
CA GLU A 23 -12.90 5.46 0.10
C GLU A 23 -12.04 5.01 -1.10
N LEU A 24 -10.79 5.45 -1.15
CA LEU A 24 -9.86 5.20 -2.24
C LEU A 24 -8.49 4.80 -1.69
N VAL A 25 -7.90 3.79 -2.31
CA VAL A 25 -6.55 3.31 -2.08
C VAL A 25 -5.74 3.55 -3.35
N TRP A 26 -4.51 4.02 -3.23
CA TRP A 26 -3.65 4.32 -4.37
C TRP A 26 -2.51 3.31 -4.45
N GLY A 27 -2.21 2.84 -5.65
CA GLY A 27 -1.10 1.95 -5.93
C GLY A 27 -0.39 2.32 -7.22
N LEU A 28 0.74 1.67 -7.48
CA LEU A 28 1.56 1.88 -8.66
C LEU A 28 1.45 0.68 -9.59
N ARG A 29 1.21 0.94 -10.88
CA ARG A 29 1.08 -0.09 -11.91
C ARG A 29 1.75 0.34 -13.22
N ASN A 30 2.48 -0.55 -13.87
CA ASN A 30 3.06 -0.35 -15.20
C ASN A 30 2.50 -1.37 -16.21
N GLU A 31 3.13 -1.48 -17.39
CA GLU A 31 2.75 -2.46 -18.42
C GLU A 31 2.97 -3.93 -17.98
N GLU A 32 3.92 -4.19 -17.07
CA GLU A 32 4.23 -5.52 -16.57
C GLU A 32 3.26 -5.96 -15.46
N GLY A 33 2.76 -5.03 -14.65
CA GLY A 33 1.85 -5.34 -13.55
C GLY A 33 1.82 -4.28 -12.46
N TRP A 34 1.30 -4.67 -11.30
CA TRP A 34 1.34 -3.85 -10.09
C TRP A 34 2.73 -3.93 -9.47
N LEU A 35 3.16 -2.83 -8.85
CA LEU A 35 4.45 -2.78 -8.15
C LEU A 35 4.41 -3.77 -6.98
N ALA A 36 5.32 -4.73 -7.02
CA ALA A 36 5.62 -5.63 -5.91
C ALA A 36 7.12 -5.51 -5.63
N CYS A 37 7.47 -5.48 -4.35
CA CYS A 37 8.84 -5.46 -3.87
C CYS A 37 9.09 -6.71 -3.04
N ASP A 38 10.33 -7.18 -2.99
CA ASP A 38 10.72 -8.22 -2.04
C ASP A 38 10.58 -7.69 -0.62
N SER A 39 9.87 -8.43 0.24
CA SER A 39 9.73 -8.11 1.65
C SER A 39 11.09 -8.12 2.33
N THR A 40 11.35 -7.08 3.11
CA THR A 40 12.59 -6.99 3.91
C THR A 40 12.41 -7.65 5.28
N GLU A 41 11.18 -7.77 5.78
CA GLU A 41 10.87 -8.44 7.05
C GLU A 41 10.70 -9.96 6.89
N PHE A 42 10.27 -10.45 5.72
CA PHE A 42 9.93 -11.86 5.48
C PHE A 42 10.67 -12.42 4.25
N GLU A 43 11.61 -13.35 4.48
CA GLU A 43 12.36 -14.01 3.40
C GLU A 43 11.41 -14.81 2.47
N ASN A 44 11.41 -14.47 1.18
CA ASN A 44 10.56 -15.03 0.11
C ASN A 44 9.08 -14.61 0.14
N SER A 45 8.75 -13.52 0.81
CA SER A 45 7.44 -12.87 0.65
C SER A 45 7.56 -11.66 -0.25
N GLU A 46 6.54 -11.44 -1.08
CA GLU A 46 6.39 -10.20 -1.82
C GLU A 46 5.54 -9.22 -1.02
N VAL A 47 5.81 -7.93 -1.15
CA VAL A 47 5.03 -6.85 -0.54
C VAL A 47 4.61 -5.85 -1.62
N MET A 48 3.33 -5.55 -1.68
CA MET A 48 2.80 -4.49 -2.55
C MET A 48 2.59 -3.20 -1.74
N PRO A 49 3.26 -2.10 -2.10
CA PRO A 49 3.07 -0.82 -1.44
C PRO A 49 1.77 -0.15 -1.91
N PHE A 50 0.98 0.34 -0.94
CA PHE A 50 -0.23 1.11 -1.17
C PHE A 50 -0.21 2.40 -0.35
N TRP A 51 -0.79 3.46 -0.93
CA TRP A 51 -0.88 4.78 -0.32
C TRP A 51 -2.33 5.20 -0.14
N SER A 52 -2.54 6.02 0.87
CA SER A 52 -3.85 6.61 1.17
C SER A 52 -4.15 7.88 0.37
N SER A 53 -3.15 8.43 -0.30
CA SER A 53 -3.24 9.65 -1.09
C SER A 53 -2.47 9.52 -2.40
N GLU A 54 -3.05 10.07 -3.47
CA GLU A 54 -2.41 10.16 -4.79
C GLU A 54 -1.10 10.94 -4.73
N GLU A 55 -1.03 11.99 -3.91
CA GLU A 55 0.17 12.82 -3.80
C GLU A 55 1.34 12.03 -3.22
N GLU A 56 1.09 11.18 -2.22
CA GLU A 56 2.11 10.32 -1.63
C GLU A 56 2.56 9.26 -2.64
N ALA A 57 1.63 8.62 -3.36
CA ALA A 57 1.97 7.68 -4.43
C ALA A 57 2.81 8.35 -5.54
N LYS A 58 2.42 9.54 -5.99
CA LYS A 58 3.18 10.32 -7.00
C LYS A 58 4.54 10.78 -6.51
N LEU A 59 4.66 11.07 -5.22
CA LEU A 59 5.92 11.48 -4.61
C LEU A 59 6.95 10.34 -4.63
N HIS A 60 6.48 9.10 -4.50
CA HIS A 60 7.29 7.90 -4.64
C HIS A 60 7.45 7.45 -6.09
N ASN A 61 6.57 7.91 -7.00
CA ASN A 61 6.64 7.68 -8.44
C ASN A 61 7.75 8.49 -9.14
N VAL A 62 8.95 8.48 -8.58
CA VAL A 62 10.13 9.21 -9.05
C VAL A 62 11.32 8.25 -9.14
N GLU A 63 12.29 8.58 -10.00
CA GLU A 63 13.46 7.74 -10.28
C GLU A 63 13.12 6.35 -10.83
N GLU A 64 13.29 5.28 -10.04
CA GLU A 64 13.12 3.89 -10.48
C GLU A 64 11.66 3.50 -10.73
N TRP A 65 10.71 4.28 -10.18
CA TRP A 65 9.29 4.06 -10.41
C TRP A 65 8.68 5.06 -11.40
N ALA A 66 9.48 5.89 -12.08
CA ALA A 66 8.97 6.92 -12.98
C ALA A 66 8.10 6.38 -14.14
N ASP A 67 8.28 5.11 -14.53
CA ASP A 67 7.50 4.42 -15.55
C ASP A 67 6.19 3.80 -15.02
N PHE A 68 5.92 3.89 -13.71
CA PHE A 68 4.67 3.43 -13.13
C PHE A 68 3.60 4.52 -13.19
N GLU A 69 2.36 4.10 -13.39
CA GLU A 69 1.19 4.95 -13.28
C GLU A 69 0.54 4.79 -11.91
N VAL A 70 0.21 5.93 -11.31
CA VAL A 70 -0.53 5.98 -10.05
C VAL A 70 -2.01 5.73 -10.34
N LEU A 71 -2.53 4.61 -9.86
CA LEU A 71 -3.92 4.21 -10.01
C LEU A 71 -4.63 4.18 -8.66
N HIS A 72 -5.92 4.54 -8.67
CA HIS A 72 -6.77 4.37 -7.50
C HIS A 72 -7.60 3.09 -7.63
N ILE A 73 -7.81 2.45 -6.49
CA ILE A 73 -8.66 1.29 -6.28
C ILE A 73 -9.72 1.72 -5.25
N PRO A 74 -11.00 1.57 -5.56
CA PRO A 74 -12.07 1.77 -4.58
C PRO A 74 -11.84 0.90 -3.34
N LEU A 75 -11.99 1.47 -2.15
CA LEU A 75 -11.68 0.78 -0.89
C LEU A 75 -12.53 -0.48 -0.70
N ASP A 76 -13.79 -0.45 -1.13
CA ASP A 76 -14.69 -1.61 -1.15
C ASP A 76 -14.10 -2.75 -1.97
N ILE A 77 -13.69 -2.48 -3.21
CA ILE A 77 -13.04 -3.46 -4.09
C ILE A 77 -11.70 -3.91 -3.51
N PHE A 78 -10.95 -2.98 -2.93
CA PHE A 78 -9.67 -3.28 -2.30
C PHE A 78 -9.85 -4.29 -1.16
N VAL A 79 -10.82 -4.07 -0.28
CA VAL A 79 -11.04 -4.94 0.88
C VAL A 79 -11.71 -6.26 0.50
N GLU A 80 -12.66 -6.24 -0.43
CA GLU A 80 -13.45 -7.43 -0.77
C GLU A 80 -12.76 -8.37 -1.76
N ASP A 81 -12.00 -7.84 -2.73
CA ASP A 81 -11.45 -8.62 -3.85
C ASP A 81 -9.91 -8.69 -3.78
N TRP A 82 -9.26 -7.53 -3.61
CA TRP A 82 -7.81 -7.46 -3.58
C TRP A 82 -7.20 -8.10 -2.35
N LEU A 83 -7.66 -7.75 -1.14
CA LEU A 83 -7.10 -8.32 0.08
C LEU A 83 -7.28 -9.84 0.11
N LEU A 84 -8.36 -10.36 -0.47
CA LEU A 84 -8.58 -11.80 -0.58
C LEU A 84 -7.56 -12.44 -1.52
N THR A 85 -7.41 -11.89 -2.72
CA THR A 85 -6.47 -12.38 -3.74
C THR A 85 -5.03 -12.35 -3.23
N LEU A 86 -4.63 -11.24 -2.62
CA LEU A 86 -3.28 -11.09 -2.06
C LEU A 86 -3.03 -12.04 -0.89
N ALA A 87 -4.05 -12.34 -0.08
CA ALA A 87 -3.93 -13.32 0.98
C ALA A 87 -3.77 -14.75 0.44
N GLU A 88 -4.44 -15.08 -0.67
CA GLU A 88 -4.28 -16.38 -1.34
C GLU A 88 -2.89 -16.54 -1.97
N ASP A 89 -2.36 -15.45 -2.54
CA ASP A 89 -1.03 -15.42 -3.15
C ASP A 89 0.11 -15.31 -2.11
N GLY A 90 -0.22 -15.05 -0.84
CA GLY A 90 0.77 -14.87 0.24
C GLY A 90 1.55 -13.55 0.14
N VAL A 91 0.98 -12.57 -0.54
CA VAL A 91 1.57 -11.24 -0.75
C VAL A 91 1.15 -10.30 0.37
N LEU A 92 2.13 -9.59 0.93
CA LEU A 92 1.93 -8.64 2.02
C LEU A 92 1.52 -7.26 1.49
N ILE A 93 0.84 -6.50 2.35
CA ILE A 93 0.49 -5.10 2.11
C ILE A 93 1.48 -4.19 2.81
N GLY A 94 2.12 -3.31 2.04
CA GLY A 94 2.93 -2.22 2.54
C GLY A 94 2.13 -0.94 2.65
N ALA A 95 1.60 -0.64 3.84
CA ALA A 95 0.75 0.56 4.01
C ALA A 95 1.60 1.82 4.20
N ASN A 96 1.35 2.85 3.36
CA ASN A 96 1.93 4.19 3.45
C ASN A 96 3.46 4.17 3.65
N TRP A 97 4.16 3.68 2.63
CA TRP A 97 5.63 3.73 2.60
C TRP A 97 6.12 5.17 2.59
N ASN A 98 7.04 5.48 3.50
CA ASN A 98 7.64 6.81 3.59
C ASN A 98 8.75 6.99 2.54
N THR A 99 9.35 8.18 2.51
CA THR A 99 10.41 8.52 1.54
C THR A 99 11.67 7.64 1.62
N GLN A 100 11.81 6.83 2.65
CA GLN A 100 12.89 5.85 2.80
C GLN A 100 12.46 4.44 2.32
N LEU A 101 11.30 4.32 1.69
CA LEU A 101 10.65 3.07 1.31
C LEU A 101 10.38 2.15 2.51
N ASP A 102 10.16 2.76 3.67
CA ASP A 102 9.90 2.08 4.93
C ASP A 102 8.42 2.24 5.28
N GLY A 103 7.75 1.11 5.45
CA GLY A 103 6.32 1.06 5.76
C GLY A 103 5.97 -0.24 6.46
N LYS A 104 4.83 -0.25 7.15
CA LYS A 104 4.44 -1.46 7.88
C LYS A 104 3.93 -2.51 6.90
N GLU A 105 4.63 -3.63 6.86
CA GLU A 105 4.21 -4.83 6.15
C GLU A 105 3.19 -5.59 7.00
N LEU A 106 2.03 -5.89 6.41
CA LEU A 106 0.92 -6.58 7.07
C LEU A 106 0.30 -7.61 6.14
N GLU A 107 -0.19 -8.69 6.72
CA GLU A 107 -1.03 -9.62 5.96
C GLU A 107 -2.33 -8.91 5.53
N PRO A 108 -2.81 -9.15 4.30
CA PRO A 108 -4.06 -8.57 3.81
C PRO A 108 -5.24 -8.86 4.74
N SER A 109 -5.26 -10.07 5.34
CA SER A 109 -6.26 -10.48 6.33
C SER A 109 -6.24 -9.63 7.60
N ASP A 110 -5.06 -9.21 8.06
CA ASP A 110 -4.93 -8.36 9.24
C ASP A 110 -5.34 -6.92 8.95
N LEU A 111 -4.97 -6.42 7.77
CA LEU A 111 -5.41 -5.10 7.32
C LEU A 111 -6.95 -5.04 7.20
N ALA A 112 -7.58 -6.07 6.63
CA ALA A 112 -9.04 -6.18 6.54
C ALA A 112 -9.72 -6.05 7.92
N LYS A 113 -9.17 -6.71 8.96
CA LYS A 113 -9.69 -6.61 10.34
C LYS A 113 -9.64 -5.18 10.89
N LEU A 114 -8.67 -4.38 10.47
CA LEU A 114 -8.57 -2.97 10.88
C LEU A 114 -9.65 -2.11 10.22
N TYR A 115 -10.08 -2.47 9.01
CA TYR A 115 -11.21 -1.80 8.36
C TYR A 115 -12.56 -2.16 8.99
N LEU A 116 -12.70 -3.39 9.49
CA LEU A 116 -13.91 -3.87 10.18
C LEU A 116 -14.11 -3.31 11.60
N LYS A 117 -13.08 -2.71 12.21
CA LYS A 117 -13.16 -2.02 13.50
C LYS A 117 -13.60 -0.56 13.35
#